data_AF-A0A7J6AIP8-F1
#
_entry.id   AF-A0A7J6AIP8-F1
#
_cell.length_a   1.000
_cell.length_b   1.000
_cell.length_c   1.000
_cell.angle_alpha   90.00
_cell.angle_beta   90.00
_cell.angle_gamma   90.00
#
_symmetry.space_group_name_H-M   'P 1'
#
loop_
_entity.id
_entity.type
_entity.pdbx_description
1 polymer ?
#
loop_
_entity_poly.entity_id
_entity_poly.type
_entity_poly.pdbx_seq_one_letter_code
_entity_poly.pdbx_strand_id
1 'polypeptide(L)'
;MCTLLQYFCDCELRHRVEAIVAFSDRFVTQVQSNQKQHYNQLMQAFTMTAAETACKSREFRSLPQEQVNMLINFVQTKRSLLLDFLWKSQMFHNDLLAHCGIHFEEEEEHVDTSLRGRFFRLLENVRRLWWRKQEMEKEP
;
A
#
# COMPACT_ATOMS: atom_id res chain seq x y z
N MET A 1 -7.68 27.40 -32.91
CA MET A 1 -8.28 27.02 -31.60
C MET A 1 -7.93 25.60 -31.21
N CYS A 2 -8.27 24.56 -32.00
CA CYS A 2 -7.93 23.17 -31.66
C CYS A 2 -6.42 22.92 -31.46
N THR A 3 -5.56 23.51 -32.30
CA THR A 3 -4.09 23.39 -32.17
C THR A 3 -3.56 23.98 -30.85
N LEU A 4 -4.19 25.05 -30.34
CA LEU A 4 -3.80 25.67 -29.09
C LEU A 4 -4.20 24.79 -27.89
N LEU A 5 -5.40 24.22 -27.91
CA LEU A 5 -5.85 23.27 -26.89
C LEU A 5 -4.99 22.00 -26.87
N GLN A 6 -4.64 21.48 -28.06
CA GLN A 6 -3.73 20.33 -28.16
C GLN A 6 -2.38 20.63 -27.49
N TYR A 7 -1.81 21.81 -27.73
CA TYR A 7 -0.56 22.22 -27.09
C TYR A 7 -0.67 22.25 -25.56
N PHE A 8 -1.81 22.70 -25.00
CA PHE A 8 -2.03 22.68 -23.56
C PHE A 8 -2.15 21.25 -23.01
N CYS A 9 -2.86 20.36 -23.71
CA CYS A 9 -2.92 18.93 -23.33
C CYS A 9 -1.54 18.28 -23.34
N ASP A 10 -0.73 18.54 -24.36
CA ASP A 10 0.64 18.01 -24.46
C ASP A 10 1.54 18.58 -23.33
N CYS A 11 1.34 19.85 -22.97
CA CYS A 11 2.02 20.44 -21.82
C CYS A 11 1.66 19.78 -20.49
N GLU A 12 0.38 19.53 -20.28
CA GLU A 12 -0.10 18.87 -19.07
C GLU A 12 0.44 17.44 -18.97
N LEU A 13 0.41 16.68 -20.07
CA LEU A 13 0.96 15.33 -20.12
C LEU A 13 2.46 15.32 -19.79
N ARG A 14 3.22 16.26 -20.36
CA ARG A 14 4.65 16.38 -20.08
C ARG A 14 4.92 16.66 -18.60
N HIS A 15 4.20 17.61 -18.00
CA HIS A 15 4.36 17.92 -16.57
C HIS A 15 4.02 16.70 -15.68
N ARG A 16 3.01 15.91 -16.04
CA ARG A 16 2.68 14.67 -15.31
C ARG A 16 3.84 13.67 -15.38
N VAL A 17 4.43 13.47 -16.56
CA VAL A 17 5.59 12.57 -16.74
C VAL A 17 6.81 13.09 -15.96
N GLU A 18 7.12 14.38 -16.06
CA GLU A 18 8.22 15.01 -15.34
C GLU A 18 8.06 14.87 -13.82
N ALA A 19 6.84 15.03 -13.30
CA ALA A 19 6.54 14.84 -11.89
C ALA A 19 6.78 13.38 -11.43
N ILE A 20 6.37 12.39 -12.22
CA ILE A 20 6.62 10.96 -11.94
C ILE A 20 8.11 10.67 -11.89
N VAL A 21 8.87 11.18 -12.86
CA VAL A 21 10.33 10.98 -12.93
C VAL A 21 11.01 11.64 -11.73
N ALA A 22 10.67 12.90 -11.43
CA ALA A 22 11.25 13.64 -10.32
C ALA A 22 10.91 13.01 -8.96
N PHE A 23 9.69 12.52 -8.78
CA PHE A 23 9.30 11.77 -7.58
C PHE A 23 10.12 10.48 -7.46
N SER A 24 10.20 9.71 -8.54
CA SER A 24 10.87 8.40 -8.55
C SER A 24 12.36 8.52 -8.20
N ASP A 25 13.06 9.51 -8.77
CA ASP A 25 14.47 9.79 -8.49
C ASP A 25 14.72 10.09 -6.99
N ARG A 26 13.92 11.01 -6.44
CA ARG A 26 13.99 11.37 -5.02
C ARG A 26 13.64 10.19 -4.12
N PHE A 27 12.59 9.45 -4.47
CA PHE A 27 12.11 8.30 -3.71
C PHE A 27 13.16 7.20 -3.61
N VAL A 28 13.71 6.78 -4.75
CA VAL A 28 14.76 5.76 -4.82
C VAL A 28 16.00 6.20 -4.03
N THR A 29 16.42 7.46 -4.17
CA THR A 29 17.55 8.01 -3.42
C THR A 29 17.32 7.93 -1.90
N GLN A 30 16.14 8.31 -1.42
CA GLN A 30 15.83 8.25 0.01
C GLN A 30 15.77 6.80 0.52
N VAL A 31 15.19 5.88 -0.24
CA VAL A 31 15.13 4.46 0.11
C VAL A 31 16.53 3.85 0.22
N GLN A 32 17.38 4.09 -0.77
CA GLN A 32 18.77 3.60 -0.77
C GLN A 32 19.59 4.20 0.37
N SER A 33 19.41 5.49 0.66
CA SER A 33 20.07 6.14 1.80
C SER A 33 19.64 5.51 3.13
N ASN A 34 18.34 5.24 3.30
CA ASN A 34 17.81 4.58 4.50
C ASN A 34 18.36 3.16 4.65
N GLN A 35 18.37 2.38 3.56
CA GLN A 35 18.95 1.05 3.53
C GLN A 35 20.44 1.06 3.90
N LYS A 36 21.21 2.02 3.37
CA LYS A 36 22.62 2.21 3.72
C LYS A 36 22.82 2.54 5.20
N GLN A 37 21.96 3.38 5.77
CA GLN A 37 21.99 3.67 7.20
C GLN A 37 21.74 2.42 8.04
N HIS A 38 20.72 1.63 7.70
CA HIS A 38 20.45 0.36 8.39
C HIS A 38 21.59 -0.63 8.28
N TYR A 39 22.23 -0.72 7.11
CA TYR A 39 23.43 -1.54 6.92
C TYR A 39 24.56 -1.10 7.86
N ASN A 40 24.85 0.20 7.93
CA ASN A 40 25.89 0.74 8.80
C ASN A 40 25.59 0.46 10.28
N GLN A 41 24.33 0.62 10.70
CA GLN A 41 23.89 0.27 12.05
C GLN A 41 24.09 -1.21 12.34
N LEU A 42 23.78 -2.11 11.38
CA LEU A 42 24.02 -3.54 11.53
C LEU A 42 25.51 -3.86 11.68
N MET A 43 26.37 -3.22 10.88
CA MET A 43 27.83 -3.43 10.96
C MET A 43 28.44 -2.95 12.29
N GLN A 44 27.80 -1.98 12.96
CA GLN A 44 28.24 -1.44 14.25
C GLN A 44 27.60 -2.16 15.46
N ALA A 45 26.60 -3.02 15.24
CA ALA A 45 25.85 -3.68 16.30
C ALA A 45 26.50 -5.00 16.76
N PHE A 46 27.63 -4.90 17.46
CA PHE A 46 28.39 -6.08 17.93
C PHE A 46 27.67 -6.94 18.98
N THR A 47 26.61 -6.41 19.60
CA THR A 47 25.82 -7.11 20.64
C THR A 47 24.66 -7.93 20.09
N MET A 48 24.41 -7.89 18.77
CA MET A 48 23.32 -8.63 18.15
C MET A 48 23.58 -10.14 18.11
N THR A 49 22.55 -10.93 18.32
CA THR A 49 22.64 -12.39 18.17
C THR A 49 22.82 -12.79 16.70
N ALA A 50 23.34 -14.00 16.47
CA ALA A 50 23.47 -14.56 15.12
C ALA A 50 22.11 -14.66 14.40
N ALA A 51 21.04 -15.01 15.13
CA ALA A 51 19.70 -15.10 14.59
C ALA A 51 19.16 -13.73 14.14
N GLU A 52 19.32 -12.69 14.96
CA GLU A 52 18.89 -11.34 14.61
C GLU A 52 19.70 -10.78 13.43
N THR A 53 21.00 -11.06 13.40
CA THR A 53 21.89 -10.66 12.30
C THR A 53 21.50 -11.34 10.99
N ALA A 54 21.16 -12.64 11.01
CA ALA A 54 20.69 -13.37 9.85
C ALA A 54 19.36 -12.79 9.31
N CYS A 55 18.42 -12.46 10.20
CA CYS A 55 17.14 -11.84 9.84
C CYS A 55 17.31 -10.44 9.23
N LYS A 56 18.09 -9.56 9.88
CA LYS A 56 18.30 -8.18 9.39
C LYS A 56 19.11 -8.14 8.10
N SER A 57 20.11 -9.02 7.95
CA SER A 57 20.93 -9.07 6.73
C SER A 57 20.22 -9.65 5.49
N ARG A 58 19.00 -10.18 5.62
CA ARG A 58 18.22 -10.67 4.47
C ARG A 58 17.88 -9.55 3.48
N GLU A 59 17.69 -8.32 3.96
CA GLU A 59 17.41 -7.14 3.11
C GLU A 59 18.56 -6.77 2.18
N PHE A 60 19.80 -6.94 2.64
CA PHE A 60 21.00 -6.60 1.86
C PHE A 60 21.44 -7.72 0.91
N ARG A 61 20.84 -8.90 1.05
CA ARG A 61 21.14 -10.09 0.25
C ARG A 61 20.14 -10.34 -0.87
N SER A 62 18.98 -9.69 -0.83
CA SER A 62 17.97 -9.78 -1.89
C SER A 62 18.43 -9.09 -3.18
N LEU A 63 18.07 -9.66 -4.33
CA LEU A 63 18.41 -9.12 -5.64
C LEU A 63 17.73 -7.75 -5.86
N PRO A 64 18.28 -6.85 -6.70
CA PRO A 64 17.68 -5.55 -6.97
C PRO A 64 16.22 -5.62 -7.42
N GLN A 65 15.87 -6.62 -8.23
CA GLN A 65 14.48 -6.83 -8.67
C GLN A 65 13.54 -7.18 -7.51
N GLU A 66 14.00 -7.99 -6.56
CA GLU A 66 13.21 -8.33 -5.36
C GLU A 66 13.04 -7.11 -4.45
N GLN A 67 14.07 -6.26 -4.36
CA GLN A 67 13.99 -5.01 -3.59
C GLN A 67 12.98 -4.04 -4.21
N VAL A 68 12.98 -3.89 -5.54
CA VAL A 68 11.96 -3.10 -6.25
C VAL A 68 10.56 -3.70 -6.06
N ASN A 69 10.42 -5.02 -6.17
CA ASN A 69 9.14 -5.68 -5.92
C ASN A 69 8.65 -5.47 -4.48
N MET A 70 9.53 -5.44 -3.47
CA MET A 70 9.16 -5.12 -2.09
C MET A 70 8.71 -3.66 -1.90
N LEU A 71 9.20 -2.73 -2.73
CA LEU A 71 8.79 -1.32 -2.72
C LEU A 71 7.44 -1.11 -3.44
N ILE A 72 7.16 -1.90 -4.47
CA ILE A 72 5.94 -1.79 -5.30
C ILE A 72 4.79 -2.63 -4.72
N ASN A 73 5.08 -3.82 -4.18
CA ASN A 73 4.08 -4.71 -3.61
C ASN A 73 3.91 -4.43 -2.11
N PHE A 74 3.04 -3.48 -1.78
CA PHE A 74 2.62 -3.12 -0.41
C PHE A 74 2.20 -4.33 0.45
N VAL A 75 1.79 -5.43 -0.18
CA VAL A 75 1.21 -6.63 0.47
C VAL A 75 2.26 -7.54 1.14
N GLN A 76 3.53 -7.52 0.71
CA GLN A 76 4.55 -8.42 1.27
C GLN A 76 5.41 -7.78 2.37
N THR A 77 5.27 -6.49 2.60
CA THR A 77 6.22 -5.73 3.42
C THR A 77 5.69 -5.60 4.85
N LYS A 78 5.64 -6.73 5.58
CA LYS A 78 5.59 -6.74 7.06
C LYS A 78 6.88 -6.20 7.71
N ARG A 79 7.72 -5.47 6.97
CA ARG A 79 8.92 -4.82 7.47
C ARG A 79 8.55 -3.39 7.85
N SER A 80 8.50 -3.13 9.16
CA SER A 80 8.31 -1.80 9.74
C SER A 80 9.25 -0.72 9.16
N LEU A 81 10.41 -1.13 8.65
CA LEU A 81 11.47 -0.26 8.13
C LEU A 81 11.09 0.53 6.86
N LEU A 82 10.02 0.16 6.15
CA LEU A 82 9.61 0.79 4.89
C LEU A 82 8.26 1.51 4.95
N LEU A 83 7.59 1.54 6.11
CA LEU A 83 6.23 2.07 6.23
C LEU A 83 6.11 3.53 5.77
N ASP A 84 7.06 4.38 6.15
CA ASP A 84 7.09 5.79 5.77
C ASP A 84 7.23 5.99 4.26
N PHE A 85 7.99 5.12 3.59
CA PHE A 85 8.18 5.15 2.15
C PHE A 85 6.91 4.69 1.43
N LEU A 86 6.25 3.66 1.95
CA LEU A 86 4.97 3.20 1.41
C LEU A 86 3.92 4.30 1.51
N TRP A 87 3.83 5.01 2.64
CA TRP A 87 2.92 6.16 2.78
C TRP A 87 3.23 7.27 1.79
N LYS A 88 4.49 7.67 1.64
CA LYS A 88 4.90 8.69 0.65
C LYS A 88 4.53 8.29 -0.79
N SER A 89 4.75 7.02 -1.14
CA SER A 89 4.40 6.47 -2.45
C SER A 89 2.89 6.48 -2.68
N GLN A 90 2.11 6.05 -1.68
CA GLN A 90 0.65 6.06 -1.74
C GLN A 90 0.08 7.47 -1.87
N MET A 91 0.62 8.43 -1.11
CA MET A 91 0.20 9.83 -1.20
C MET A 91 0.46 10.40 -2.60
N PHE A 92 1.67 10.22 -3.13
CA PHE A 92 1.99 10.66 -4.48
C PHE A 92 1.09 10.00 -5.54
N HIS A 93 0.81 8.71 -5.39
CA HIS A 93 -0.10 8.00 -6.28
C HIS A 93 -1.52 8.60 -6.27
N ASN A 94 -2.07 8.87 -5.08
CA ASN A 94 -3.37 9.49 -4.93
C ASN A 94 -3.40 10.91 -5.54
N ASP A 95 -2.36 11.72 -5.27
CA ASP A 95 -2.23 13.07 -5.84
C ASP A 95 -2.14 13.04 -7.38
N LEU A 96 -1.39 12.08 -7.93
CA LEU A 96 -1.27 11.88 -9.37
C LEU A 96 -2.61 11.50 -10.00
N LEU A 97 -3.37 10.59 -9.37
CA LEU A 97 -4.69 10.18 -9.85
C LEU A 97 -5.69 11.33 -9.79
N ALA A 98 -5.70 12.10 -8.70
CA ALA A 98 -6.51 13.31 -8.58
C ALA A 98 -6.16 14.33 -9.67
N HIS A 99 -4.86 14.55 -9.93
CA HIS A 99 -4.39 15.40 -11.03
C HIS A 99 -4.80 14.85 -12.40
N CYS A 100 -4.94 13.53 -12.55
CA CYS A 100 -5.46 12.91 -13.78
C CYS A 100 -6.97 13.06 -13.97
N GLY A 101 -7.69 13.63 -12.99
CA GLY A 101 -9.15 13.68 -12.98
C GLY A 101 -9.77 12.31 -12.68
N ILE A 102 -8.98 11.35 -12.19
CA ILE A 102 -9.46 10.05 -11.74
C ILE A 102 -9.93 10.26 -10.30
N HIS A 103 -11.22 10.56 -10.14
CA HIS A 103 -11.86 10.47 -8.85
C HIS A 103 -12.07 8.99 -8.53
N PHE A 104 -11.49 8.53 -7.42
CA PHE A 104 -12.08 7.41 -6.73
C PHE A 104 -13.41 7.93 -6.19
N GLU A 105 -14.52 7.57 -6.82
CA GLU A 105 -15.71 7.32 -6.03
C GLU A 105 -15.24 6.26 -5.04
N GLU A 106 -15.08 6.64 -3.76
CA GLU A 106 -15.21 5.64 -2.71
C GLU A 106 -16.50 4.94 -3.07
N GLU A 107 -16.43 3.66 -3.49
CA GLU A 107 -17.61 2.84 -3.56
C GLU A 107 -18.17 2.93 -2.14
N GLU A 108 -19.12 3.84 -1.90
CA GLU A 108 -20.03 3.74 -0.80
C GLU A 108 -20.53 2.32 -0.93
N GLU A 109 -20.06 1.45 -0.04
CA GLU A 109 -20.42 0.05 0.00
C GLU A 109 -21.94 0.03 -0.12
N HIS A 110 -22.43 -0.28 -1.32
CA HIS A 110 -23.81 0.01 -1.67
C HIS A 110 -24.60 -1.08 -0.95
N VAL A 111 -24.87 -0.87 0.34
CA VAL A 111 -25.60 -1.80 1.18
C VAL A 111 -26.90 -1.99 0.46
N ASP A 112 -27.09 -3.19 -0.11
CA ASP A 112 -28.27 -3.50 -0.90
C ASP A 112 -29.50 -3.24 -0.03
N THR A 113 -30.12 -2.07 -0.23
CA THR A 113 -31.26 -1.57 0.56
C THR A 113 -32.56 -2.13 0.02
N SER A 114 -32.51 -2.88 -1.08
CA SER A 114 -33.63 -3.61 -1.64
C SER A 114 -34.24 -4.56 -0.61
N LEU A 115 -35.52 -4.90 -0.81
CA LEU A 115 -36.23 -5.88 0.02
C LEU A 115 -35.47 -7.22 0.09
N ARG A 116 -34.79 -7.60 -1.00
CA ARG A 116 -33.97 -8.81 -1.06
C ARG A 116 -32.75 -8.71 -0.14
N GLY A 117 -32.00 -7.61 -0.18
CA GLY A 117 -30.85 -7.38 0.69
C GLY A 117 -31.25 -7.32 2.17
N ARG A 118 -32.38 -6.67 2.50
CA ARG A 118 -32.92 -6.63 3.87
C ARG A 118 -33.34 -8.02 4.35
N PHE A 119 -34.00 -8.81 3.50
CA PHE A 119 -34.42 -10.18 3.81
C PHE A 119 -33.23 -11.09 4.08
N PHE A 120 -32.17 -11.02 3.26
CA PHE A 120 -30.95 -11.81 3.48
C PHE A 120 -30.24 -11.46 4.80
N ARG A 121 -30.15 -10.16 5.16
CA ARG A 121 -29.58 -9.74 6.45
C ARG A 121 -30.40 -10.24 7.64
N LEU A 122 -31.72 -10.24 7.53
CA LEU A 122 -32.62 -10.82 8.54
C LEU A 122 -32.39 -12.33 8.67
N LEU A 123 -32.31 -13.07 7.56
CA LEU A 123 -32.02 -14.51 7.58
C LEU A 123 -30.67 -14.82 8.21
N GLU A 124 -29.63 -14.04 7.90
CA GLU A 124 -28.32 -14.22 8.53
C GLU A 124 -28.36 -13.94 10.04
N ASN A 125 -29.07 -12.90 10.48
CA ASN A 125 -29.24 -12.61 11.91
C ASN A 125 -29.97 -13.75 12.63
N VAL A 126 -31.06 -14.26 12.05
CA VAL A 126 -31.77 -15.42 12.59
C VAL A 126 -30.86 -16.64 12.63
N ARG A 127 -30.08 -16.89 11.58
CA ARG A 127 -29.10 -17.98 11.53
C ARG A 127 -28.07 -17.82 12.66
N ARG A 128 -27.48 -16.63 12.82
CA ARG A 128 -26.51 -16.32 13.89
C ARG A 128 -27.10 -16.53 15.29
N LEU A 129 -28.35 -16.12 15.51
CA LEU A 129 -29.05 -16.33 16.78
C LEU A 129 -29.32 -17.81 17.04
N TRP A 130 -29.65 -18.58 16.01
CA TRP A 130 -29.87 -20.02 16.11
C TRP A 130 -28.58 -20.78 16.43
N TRP A 131 -27.47 -20.40 15.80
CA TRP A 131 -26.13 -20.93 16.12
C TRP A 131 -25.68 -20.57 17.54
N ARG A 132 -25.87 -19.32 17.98
CA ARG A 132 -25.58 -18.91 19.36
C ARG A 132 -26.43 -19.66 20.39
N LYS A 133 -27.68 -19.97 20.05
CA LYS A 133 -28.57 -20.76 20.92
C LYS A 133 -28.07 -22.20 21.07
N GLN A 134 -27.53 -22.80 20.01
CA GLN A 134 -26.91 -24.13 20.08
C GLN A 134 -25.59 -24.16 20.86
N GLU A 135 -24.84 -23.06 20.89
CA GLU A 135 -23.62 -22.95 21.69
C GLU A 135 -23.94 -22.85 23.19
N MET A 136 -24.99 -22.11 23.58
CA MET A 136 -25.41 -22.00 25.00
C MET A 136 -26.07 -23.27 25.56
N GLU A 137 -26.55 -24.18 24.70
CA GLU A 137 -27.16 -25.46 25.11
C GLU A 137 -26.12 -26.60 25.27
N LYS A 138 -24.83 -26.32 24.97
CA LYS A 138 -23.71 -27.26 25.07
C LYS A 138 -22.72 -26.97 26.20
N GLU A 139 -22.94 -25.93 27.00
CA GLU A 139 -22.23 -25.74 28.27
C GLU A 139 -23.10 -26.28 29.43
N PRO A 140 -22.58 -27.21 30.28
CA PRO A 140 -23.28 -27.75 31.44
C PRO A 140 -23.40 -26.77 32.61
#